data_AF-A0A1M7PGG6-F1
#
_entry.id   AF-A0A1M7PGG6-F1
#
_cell.length_a   1.000
_cell.length_b   1.000
_cell.length_c   1.000
_cell.angle_alpha   90.00
_cell.angle_beta   90.00
_cell.angle_gamma   90.00
#
_symmetry.space_group_name_H-M   'P 1'
#
loop_
_entity.id
_entity.type
_entity.pdbx_description
1 polymer ?
#
loop_
_entity_poly.entity_id
_entity_poly.type
_entity_poly.pdbx_seq_one_letter_code
_entity_poly.pdbx_strand_id
1 'polypeptide(L)'
;MPIIRSSGQKSKTLEEFYLELTEGKSTEVEKEIGAAMLSFISMVNETFTKTTLYGLTSHYSLVIRETDDWKDEWYVTVYSIGDKRFQFNYKMPEATSPWKYATVHGQANSIEEAKDYLIIAMTESKGWIGNKELRKLYHKRLGQSEEGMAFKLWLEFEEVDPGNWDTENEFCNIHVDLADGRHYGLNVWTYKYLETAVNDDRENGGNLKGLYQKPPDLFVKELTRNCIEQTIRDILKQGHLEEVLNPSIYFGKK
;
A
#
# COMPACT_ATOMS: atom_id res chain seq x y z
N MET A 1 -1.22 3.01 -24.02
CA MET A 1 -2.43 2.64 -23.27
C MET A 1 -1.99 1.74 -22.13
N PRO A 2 -1.98 2.24 -20.88
CA PRO A 2 -1.60 1.44 -19.74
C PRO A 2 -2.63 0.37 -19.36
N ILE A 3 -3.95 0.55 -19.57
CA ILE A 3 -4.89 -0.59 -19.52
C ILE A 3 -5.05 -1.21 -20.90
N ILE A 4 -4.85 -2.53 -20.98
CA ILE A 4 -4.84 -3.30 -22.23
C ILE A 4 -5.86 -4.42 -22.11
N ARG A 5 -6.57 -4.73 -23.19
CA ARG A 5 -7.48 -5.88 -23.19
C ARG A 5 -6.68 -7.18 -23.08
N SER A 6 -7.19 -8.10 -22.27
CA SER A 6 -6.57 -9.40 -22.02
C SER A 6 -6.41 -10.19 -23.32
N SER A 7 -5.29 -10.87 -23.50
CA SER A 7 -4.97 -11.62 -24.73
C SER A 7 -5.92 -12.80 -25.01
N GLY A 8 -6.72 -13.22 -24.03
CA GLY A 8 -7.83 -14.15 -24.23
C GLY A 8 -9.00 -13.58 -25.05
N GLN A 9 -9.08 -12.25 -25.24
CA GLN A 9 -10.16 -11.55 -25.94
C GLN A 9 -9.64 -10.73 -27.13
N LYS A 10 -9.03 -11.41 -28.11
CA LYS A 10 -8.25 -10.79 -29.21
C LYS A 10 -9.06 -10.00 -30.25
N SER A 11 -10.38 -10.04 -30.21
CA SER A 11 -11.18 -9.52 -31.32
C SER A 11 -11.18 -7.99 -31.43
N LYS A 12 -11.00 -7.27 -30.31
CA LYS A 12 -11.09 -5.79 -30.22
C LYS A 12 -10.25 -5.26 -29.06
N THR A 13 -9.91 -3.98 -29.05
CA THR A 13 -9.41 -3.27 -27.86
C THR A 13 -10.53 -3.10 -26.82
N LEU A 14 -10.20 -2.55 -25.63
CA LEU A 14 -11.22 -2.21 -24.64
C LEU A 14 -12.11 -1.08 -25.16
N GLU A 15 -11.49 -0.06 -25.74
CA GLU A 15 -12.16 1.10 -26.32
C GLU A 15 -13.10 0.69 -27.45
N GLU A 16 -12.63 -0.14 -28.39
CA GLU A 16 -13.47 -0.66 -29.48
C GLU A 16 -14.67 -1.47 -28.94
N PHE A 17 -14.48 -2.28 -27.89
CA PHE A 17 -15.56 -3.04 -27.29
C PHE A 17 -16.65 -2.14 -26.69
N TYR A 18 -16.28 -1.10 -25.94
CA TYR A 18 -17.26 -0.19 -25.34
C TYR A 18 -17.82 0.84 -26.32
N LEU A 19 -17.09 1.20 -27.37
CA LEU A 19 -17.57 2.07 -28.43
C LEU A 19 -18.76 1.47 -29.17
N GLU A 20 -18.74 0.16 -29.44
CA GLU A 20 -19.86 -0.52 -30.08
C GLU A 20 -21.16 -0.45 -29.26
N LEU A 21 -21.06 -0.38 -27.93
CA LEU A 21 -22.24 -0.20 -27.07
C LEU A 21 -22.86 1.20 -27.23
N THR A 22 -22.10 2.16 -27.72
CA THR A 22 -22.59 3.53 -27.99
C THR A 22 -23.21 3.68 -29.39
N GLU A 23 -23.05 2.68 -30.26
CA GLU A 23 -23.43 2.74 -31.66
C GLU A 23 -24.58 1.77 -32.00
N GLY A 24 -25.15 1.92 -33.20
CA GLY A 24 -26.04 0.91 -33.81
C GLY A 24 -27.41 0.76 -33.13
N LYS A 25 -27.81 -0.52 -32.92
CA LYS A 25 -29.12 -0.92 -32.36
C LYS A 25 -29.14 -1.00 -30.83
N SER A 26 -28.09 -0.52 -30.17
CA SER A 26 -27.96 -0.52 -28.72
C SER A 26 -29.10 0.29 -28.08
N THR A 27 -29.57 -0.21 -26.94
CA THR A 27 -30.54 0.50 -26.09
C THR A 27 -29.91 1.76 -25.50
N GLU A 28 -30.73 2.73 -25.07
CA GLU A 28 -30.21 3.94 -24.42
C GLU A 28 -29.37 3.62 -23.18
N VAL A 29 -29.75 2.59 -22.42
CA VAL A 29 -28.98 2.10 -21.26
C VAL A 29 -27.59 1.60 -21.67
N GLU A 30 -27.50 0.84 -22.76
CA GLU A 30 -26.21 0.34 -23.26
C GLU A 30 -25.30 1.47 -23.75
N LYS A 31 -25.89 2.49 -24.39
CA LYS A 31 -25.14 3.68 -24.83
C LYS A 31 -24.56 4.45 -23.65
N GLU A 32 -25.35 4.64 -22.59
CA GLU A 32 -24.88 5.28 -21.36
C GLU A 32 -23.76 4.49 -20.69
N ILE A 33 -23.92 3.17 -20.59
CA ILE A 33 -22.90 2.27 -20.04
C ILE A 33 -21.60 2.37 -20.88
N GLY A 34 -21.71 2.29 -22.20
CA GLY A 34 -20.56 2.40 -23.11
C GLY A 34 -19.80 3.72 -22.92
N ALA A 35 -20.53 4.84 -22.91
CA ALA A 35 -19.94 6.17 -22.71
C ALA A 35 -19.28 6.33 -21.33
N ALA A 36 -19.90 5.81 -20.27
CA ALA A 36 -19.34 5.83 -18.92
C ALA A 36 -18.07 4.97 -18.81
N MET A 37 -18.06 3.77 -19.41
CA MET A 37 -16.90 2.88 -19.39
C MET A 37 -15.74 3.42 -20.26
N LEU A 38 -16.01 4.09 -21.38
CA LEU A 38 -14.99 4.80 -22.15
C LEU A 38 -14.34 5.93 -21.32
N SER A 39 -15.15 6.69 -20.60
CA SER A 39 -14.66 7.74 -19.69
C SER A 39 -13.82 7.14 -18.56
N PHE A 40 -14.24 6.00 -18.02
CA PHE A 40 -13.48 5.24 -17.03
C PHE A 40 -12.12 4.77 -17.57
N ILE A 41 -12.09 4.19 -18.77
CA ILE A 41 -10.84 3.74 -19.42
C ILE A 41 -9.89 4.93 -19.66
N SER A 42 -10.41 6.09 -20.09
CA SER A 42 -9.61 7.31 -20.23
C SER A 42 -8.98 7.72 -18.90
N MET A 43 -9.79 7.77 -17.83
CA MET A 43 -9.31 8.12 -16.49
C MET A 43 -8.24 7.14 -15.99
N VAL A 44 -8.41 5.84 -16.22
CA VAL A 44 -7.38 4.83 -15.87
C VAL A 44 -6.10 5.09 -16.63
N ASN A 45 -6.21 5.37 -17.94
CA ASN A 45 -5.07 5.65 -18.80
C ASN A 45 -4.31 6.91 -18.41
N GLU A 46 -5.01 7.93 -17.92
CA GLU A 46 -4.42 9.17 -17.40
C GLU A 46 -3.81 8.99 -16.00
N THR A 47 -4.38 8.09 -15.19
CA THR A 47 -3.96 7.88 -13.80
C THR A 47 -2.73 6.97 -13.68
N PHE A 48 -2.69 5.88 -14.44
CA PHE A 48 -1.64 4.86 -14.35
C PHE A 48 -0.70 4.93 -15.55
N THR A 49 0.21 5.90 -15.57
CA THR A 49 1.08 6.12 -16.75
C THR A 49 2.22 5.11 -16.88
N LYS A 50 2.58 4.43 -15.78
CA LYS A 50 3.75 3.53 -15.72
C LYS A 50 3.36 2.07 -15.46
N THR A 51 2.14 1.84 -15.01
CA THR A 51 1.62 0.52 -14.68
C THR A 51 0.80 -0.01 -15.84
N THR A 52 1.19 -1.16 -16.37
CA THR A 52 0.30 -1.92 -17.28
C THR A 52 -0.75 -2.66 -16.46
N LEU A 53 -2.01 -2.52 -16.86
CA LEU A 53 -3.18 -3.20 -16.31
C LEU A 53 -3.83 -4.05 -17.39
N TYR A 54 -4.40 -5.20 -17.02
CA TYR A 54 -5.10 -6.07 -17.97
C TYR A 54 -6.60 -6.08 -17.70
N GLY A 55 -7.38 -5.70 -18.70
CA GLY A 55 -8.83 -5.64 -18.66
C GLY A 55 -9.48 -6.85 -19.33
N LEU A 56 -10.42 -7.51 -18.65
CA LEU A 56 -11.30 -8.53 -19.22
C LEU A 56 -12.73 -8.00 -19.23
N THR A 57 -13.36 -8.00 -20.39
CA THR A 57 -14.74 -7.49 -20.56
C THR A 57 -15.74 -8.63 -20.47
N SER A 58 -16.82 -8.48 -19.70
CA SER A 58 -17.95 -9.44 -19.67
C SER A 58 -19.27 -8.72 -19.38
N HIS A 59 -20.26 -8.83 -20.29
CA HIS A 59 -21.64 -8.36 -20.09
C HIS A 59 -21.72 -7.02 -19.35
N TYR A 60 -21.06 -5.98 -19.86
CA TYR A 60 -21.00 -4.60 -19.30
C TYR A 60 -20.04 -4.34 -18.13
N SER A 61 -19.31 -5.35 -17.65
CA SER A 61 -18.28 -5.21 -16.63
C SER A 61 -16.86 -5.22 -17.20
N LEU A 62 -15.95 -4.59 -16.46
CA LEU A 62 -14.51 -4.64 -16.68
C LEU A 62 -13.85 -5.25 -15.45
N VAL A 63 -13.22 -6.41 -15.62
CA VAL A 63 -12.36 -7.02 -14.60
C VAL A 63 -10.93 -6.56 -14.84
N ILE A 64 -10.29 -6.01 -13.81
CA ILE A 64 -8.93 -5.46 -13.85
C ILE A 64 -8.00 -6.41 -13.11
N ARG A 65 -6.85 -6.71 -13.74
CA ARG A 65 -5.89 -7.73 -13.30
C ARG A 65 -4.45 -7.23 -13.43
N GLU A 66 -3.56 -7.77 -12.59
CA GLU A 66 -2.13 -7.45 -12.60
C GLU A 66 -1.42 -8.08 -13.81
N THR A 67 -1.78 -9.31 -14.18
CA THR A 67 -1.18 -10.01 -15.31
C THR A 67 -2.21 -10.39 -16.39
N ASP A 68 -1.68 -10.79 -17.54
CA ASP A 68 -2.45 -11.28 -18.67
C ASP A 68 -2.67 -12.82 -18.64
N ASP A 69 -2.72 -13.44 -17.47
CA ASP A 69 -3.06 -14.85 -17.34
C ASP A 69 -4.53 -15.03 -16.94
N TRP A 70 -5.26 -15.91 -17.62
CA TRP A 70 -6.64 -16.27 -17.26
C TRP A 70 -6.74 -17.07 -15.97
N LYS A 71 -5.63 -17.67 -15.52
CA LYS A 71 -5.53 -18.41 -14.26
C LYS A 71 -5.32 -17.50 -13.05
N ASP A 72 -4.89 -16.27 -13.27
CA ASP A 72 -4.68 -15.32 -12.20
C ASP A 72 -6.01 -14.95 -11.56
N GLU A 73 -5.94 -14.72 -10.25
CA GLU A 73 -7.12 -14.34 -9.50
C GLU A 73 -7.66 -12.99 -10.01
N TRP A 74 -8.98 -12.88 -10.05
CA TRP A 74 -9.63 -11.61 -10.29
C TRP A 74 -9.54 -10.77 -9.01
N TYR A 75 -9.03 -9.55 -9.14
CA TYR A 75 -8.83 -8.69 -7.97
C TYR A 75 -9.90 -7.60 -7.90
N VAL A 76 -10.22 -6.94 -9.02
CA VAL A 76 -11.16 -5.82 -9.05
C VAL A 76 -12.10 -5.94 -10.24
N THR A 77 -13.39 -5.76 -10.01
CA THR A 77 -14.42 -5.68 -11.06
C THR A 77 -15.14 -4.35 -10.97
N VAL A 78 -15.33 -3.71 -12.11
CA VAL A 78 -16.02 -2.43 -12.25
C VAL A 78 -17.21 -2.58 -13.19
N TYR A 79 -18.34 -2.00 -12.79
CA TYR A 79 -19.57 -1.92 -13.58
C TYR A 79 -19.94 -0.45 -13.74
N SER A 80 -20.46 -0.07 -14.90
CA SER A 80 -21.28 1.14 -14.98
C SER A 80 -22.72 0.79 -14.64
N ILE A 81 -23.34 1.61 -13.80
CA ILE A 81 -24.77 1.49 -13.43
C ILE A 81 -25.59 2.66 -13.99
N GLY A 82 -25.12 3.27 -15.09
CA GLY A 82 -25.72 4.43 -15.74
C GLY A 82 -25.46 5.75 -15.00
N ASP A 83 -25.78 6.86 -15.67
CA ASP A 83 -25.66 8.22 -15.11
C ASP A 83 -24.28 8.56 -14.52
N LYS A 84 -23.20 8.11 -15.18
CA LYS A 84 -21.79 8.29 -14.74
C LYS A 84 -21.47 7.71 -13.35
N ARG A 85 -22.26 6.74 -12.88
CA ARG A 85 -22.01 6.02 -11.64
C ARG A 85 -21.38 4.67 -11.91
N PHE A 86 -20.59 4.21 -10.95
CA PHE A 86 -19.81 2.99 -11.05
C PHE A 86 -19.98 2.14 -9.81
N GLN A 87 -20.05 0.82 -9.99
CA GLN A 87 -19.98 -0.13 -8.90
C GLN A 87 -18.65 -0.87 -8.94
N PHE A 88 -18.00 -0.99 -7.78
CA PHE A 88 -16.74 -1.67 -7.60
C PHE A 88 -16.92 -2.87 -6.70
N ASN A 89 -16.34 -3.99 -7.11
CA ASN A 89 -16.19 -5.17 -6.28
C ASN A 89 -14.72 -5.56 -6.25
N TYR A 90 -14.15 -5.81 -5.07
CA TYR A 90 -12.81 -6.39 -4.99
C TYR A 90 -12.76 -7.57 -4.03
N LYS A 91 -11.88 -8.52 -4.32
CA LYS A 91 -11.65 -9.70 -3.48
C LYS A 91 -10.79 -9.32 -2.28
N MET A 92 -11.24 -9.65 -1.07
CA MET A 92 -10.46 -9.44 0.13
C MET A 92 -9.26 -10.40 0.18
N PRO A 93 -8.10 -9.98 0.71
CA PRO A 93 -6.97 -10.87 0.97
C PRO A 93 -7.38 -12.02 1.89
N GLU A 94 -6.86 -13.23 1.65
CA GLU A 94 -7.22 -14.40 2.46
C GLU A 94 -6.91 -14.19 3.95
N ALA A 95 -5.81 -13.50 4.26
CA ALA A 95 -5.38 -13.20 5.63
C ALA A 95 -6.37 -12.32 6.43
N THR A 96 -7.20 -11.52 5.76
CA THR A 96 -8.16 -10.60 6.40
C THR A 96 -9.61 -10.94 6.08
N SER A 97 -9.84 -11.95 5.24
CA SER A 97 -11.18 -12.37 4.82
C SER A 97 -11.90 -13.12 5.94
N PRO A 98 -13.15 -12.75 6.29
CA PRO A 98 -13.92 -13.47 7.31
C PRO A 98 -14.39 -14.88 6.85
N TRP A 99 -14.46 -15.10 5.53
CA TRP A 99 -14.71 -16.41 4.91
C TRP A 99 -14.07 -16.46 3.53
N LYS A 100 -13.96 -17.67 2.96
CA LYS A 100 -13.34 -17.88 1.65
C LYS A 100 -14.06 -17.06 0.57
N TYR A 101 -13.27 -16.31 -0.22
CA TYR A 101 -13.75 -15.46 -1.31
C TYR A 101 -14.64 -14.28 -0.88
N ALA A 102 -14.48 -13.77 0.35
CA ALA A 102 -15.14 -12.53 0.75
C ALA A 102 -14.78 -11.38 -0.19
N THR A 103 -15.78 -10.54 -0.49
CA THR A 103 -15.65 -9.37 -1.36
C THR A 103 -16.12 -8.11 -0.67
N VAL A 104 -15.51 -6.99 -1.04
CA VAL A 104 -15.97 -5.65 -0.67
C VAL A 104 -16.68 -5.04 -1.87
N HIS A 105 -17.80 -4.36 -1.60
CA HIS A 105 -18.63 -3.69 -2.58
C HIS A 105 -18.68 -2.19 -2.28
N GLY A 106 -18.55 -1.36 -3.32
CA GLY A 106 -18.67 0.09 -3.21
C GLY A 106 -19.34 0.68 -4.45
N GLN A 107 -19.94 1.85 -4.30
CA GLN A 107 -20.51 2.62 -5.40
C GLN A 107 -19.88 4.01 -5.44
N ALA A 108 -19.33 4.37 -6.59
CA ALA A 108 -18.86 5.70 -6.90
C ALA A 108 -19.91 6.47 -7.71
N ASN A 109 -20.17 7.71 -7.34
CA ASN A 109 -21.17 8.57 -7.96
C ASN A 109 -20.59 9.60 -8.95
N SER A 110 -19.26 9.58 -9.13
CA SER A 110 -18.57 10.36 -10.16
C SER A 110 -17.33 9.63 -10.69
N ILE A 111 -16.72 10.18 -11.74
CA ILE A 111 -15.48 9.64 -12.30
C ILE A 111 -14.28 9.86 -11.35
N GLU A 112 -14.27 10.96 -10.60
CA GLU A 112 -13.26 11.26 -9.59
C GLU A 112 -13.37 10.30 -8.41
N GLU A 113 -14.59 10.00 -7.94
CA GLU A 113 -14.80 9.00 -6.90
C GLU A 113 -14.45 7.60 -7.41
N ALA A 114 -14.75 7.28 -8.66
CA ALA A 114 -14.40 6.00 -9.29
C ALA A 114 -12.88 5.80 -9.37
N LYS A 115 -12.12 6.87 -9.64
CA LYS A 115 -10.66 6.85 -9.57
C LYS A 115 -10.16 6.47 -8.18
N ASP A 116 -10.69 7.13 -7.15
CA ASP A 116 -10.30 6.85 -5.77
C ASP A 116 -10.64 5.41 -5.37
N TYR A 117 -11.83 4.94 -5.74
CA TYR A 117 -12.28 3.58 -5.43
C TYR A 117 -11.44 2.53 -6.16
N LEU A 118 -11.01 2.80 -7.39
CA LEU A 118 -10.09 1.93 -8.11
C LEU A 118 -8.74 1.81 -7.36
N ILE A 119 -8.17 2.94 -6.93
CA ILE A 119 -6.90 2.96 -6.19
C ILE A 119 -7.03 2.17 -4.87
N ILE A 120 -8.13 2.38 -4.12
CA ILE A 120 -8.42 1.61 -2.90
C ILE A 120 -8.54 0.12 -3.24
N ALA A 121 -9.39 -0.25 -4.20
CA ALA A 121 -9.67 -1.64 -4.54
C ALA A 121 -8.41 -2.39 -4.97
N MET A 122 -7.55 -1.76 -5.79
CA MET A 122 -6.27 -2.35 -6.19
C MET A 122 -5.30 -2.50 -5.00
N THR A 123 -5.31 -1.54 -4.06
CA THR A 123 -4.41 -1.58 -2.89
C THR A 123 -4.86 -2.62 -1.86
N GLU A 124 -6.14 -2.58 -1.49
CA GLU A 124 -6.72 -3.40 -0.43
C GLU A 124 -6.91 -4.87 -0.84
N SER A 125 -7.09 -5.16 -2.13
CA SER A 125 -7.08 -6.54 -2.64
C SER A 125 -5.70 -7.21 -2.59
N LYS A 126 -4.63 -6.43 -2.36
CA LYS A 126 -3.22 -6.86 -2.37
C LYS A 126 -2.76 -7.51 -3.69
N GLY A 127 -3.55 -7.39 -4.77
CA GLY A 127 -3.21 -7.91 -6.10
C GLY A 127 -2.07 -7.18 -6.80
N TRP A 128 -1.60 -6.04 -6.27
CA TRP A 128 -0.53 -5.21 -6.83
C TRP A 128 0.48 -4.78 -5.77
N ILE A 129 0.82 -5.66 -4.81
CA ILE A 129 1.60 -5.30 -3.61
C ILE A 129 2.97 -4.66 -3.93
N GLY A 130 3.58 -5.05 -5.06
CA GLY A 130 4.86 -4.53 -5.54
C GLY A 130 4.77 -3.23 -6.35
N ASN A 131 3.57 -2.72 -6.62
CA ASN A 131 3.39 -1.60 -7.53
C ASN A 131 3.68 -0.25 -6.87
N LYS A 132 4.81 0.36 -7.25
CA LYS A 132 5.28 1.65 -6.71
C LYS A 132 4.39 2.84 -7.12
N GLU A 133 3.81 2.83 -8.32
CA GLU A 133 2.93 3.91 -8.80
C GLU A 133 1.61 3.91 -8.02
N LEU A 134 0.98 2.74 -7.89
CA LEU A 134 -0.23 2.54 -7.09
C LEU A 134 -0.02 2.99 -5.65
N ARG A 135 1.09 2.58 -5.02
CA ARG A 135 1.41 2.99 -3.64
C ARG A 135 1.47 4.51 -3.50
N LYS A 136 2.15 5.18 -4.43
CA LYS A 136 2.24 6.66 -4.45
C LYS A 136 0.86 7.31 -4.63
N LEU A 137 0.01 6.77 -5.49
CA LEU A 137 -1.35 7.26 -5.72
C LEU A 137 -2.23 7.08 -4.47
N TYR A 138 -2.16 5.93 -3.81
CA TYR A 138 -2.91 5.65 -2.58
C TYR A 138 -2.50 6.58 -1.43
N HIS A 139 -1.20 6.77 -1.21
CA HIS A 139 -0.70 7.72 -0.21
C HIS A 139 -1.14 9.16 -0.50
N LYS A 140 -1.06 9.60 -1.77
CA LYS A 140 -1.55 10.92 -2.18
C LYS A 140 -3.04 11.09 -1.87
N ARG A 141 -3.85 10.04 -2.06
CA ARG A 141 -5.29 10.04 -1.74
C ARG A 141 -5.56 10.17 -0.24
N LEU A 142 -4.82 9.46 0.61
CA LEU A 142 -4.99 9.48 2.07
C LEU A 142 -4.65 10.83 2.72
N GLY A 143 -4.36 11.88 1.94
CA GLY A 143 -3.98 13.17 2.49
C GLY A 143 -2.58 13.13 3.10
N GLN A 144 -1.72 12.18 2.71
CA GLN A 144 -0.28 12.30 2.92
C GLN A 144 0.27 13.37 1.96
N SER A 145 -0.19 14.62 2.14
CA SER A 145 0.59 15.82 1.86
C SER A 145 1.81 15.83 2.80
N GLU A 146 2.77 16.73 2.61
CA GLU A 146 3.87 16.89 3.57
C GLU A 146 3.37 17.14 5.01
N GLU A 147 2.13 17.61 5.19
CA GLU A 147 1.46 17.73 6.50
C GLU A 147 0.97 16.39 7.08
N GLY A 148 0.59 15.41 6.25
CA GLY A 148 0.26 14.04 6.72
C GLY A 148 1.48 13.21 7.13
N MET A 149 2.69 13.69 6.82
CA MET A 149 3.96 13.21 7.37
C MET A 149 4.43 14.05 8.57
N ALA A 150 3.61 14.98 9.06
CA ALA A 150 3.90 15.66 10.32
C ALA A 150 3.69 14.68 11.47
N PHE A 151 4.73 14.53 12.27
CA PHE A 151 4.69 13.74 13.50
C PHE A 151 5.32 14.52 14.64
N LYS A 152 4.92 14.18 15.87
CA LYS A 152 5.66 14.59 17.07
C LYS A 152 6.57 13.44 17.47
N LEU A 153 7.82 13.79 17.79
CA LEU A 153 8.83 12.84 18.23
C LEU A 153 9.24 13.13 19.67
N TRP A 154 8.97 12.16 20.54
CA TRP A 154 9.51 12.11 21.89
C TRP A 154 10.66 11.11 21.95
N LEU A 155 11.71 11.47 22.67
CA LEU A 155 12.91 10.66 22.88
C LEU A 155 13.02 10.40 24.38
N GLU A 156 13.10 9.13 24.76
CA GLU A 156 13.29 8.68 26.13
C GLU A 156 14.63 7.94 26.23
N PHE A 157 15.49 8.44 27.12
CA PHE A 157 16.83 7.91 27.37
C PHE A 157 16.86 7.36 28.80
N GLU A 158 17.43 6.17 29.00
CA GLU A 158 17.48 5.53 30.33
C GLU A 158 18.48 6.23 31.28
N GLU A 159 19.58 6.77 30.75
CA GLU A 159 20.53 7.58 31.51
C GLU A 159 21.16 8.64 30.59
N VAL A 160 20.96 9.92 30.90
CA VAL A 160 21.65 11.04 30.21
C VAL A 160 22.57 11.68 31.21
N ASP A 161 23.81 11.18 31.32
CA ASP A 161 24.89 12.01 31.85
C ASP A 161 25.38 12.91 30.69
N PRO A 162 25.14 14.23 30.73
CA PRO A 162 25.59 15.13 29.67
C PRO A 162 27.10 15.12 29.45
N GLY A 163 27.89 14.62 30.43
CA GLY A 163 29.34 14.50 30.34
C GLY A 163 29.84 13.21 29.68
N ASN A 164 28.97 12.20 29.47
CA ASN A 164 29.37 10.86 29.01
C ASN A 164 28.47 10.27 27.90
N TRP A 165 27.61 11.09 27.28
CA TRP A 165 26.73 10.61 26.22
C TRP A 165 27.49 10.34 24.92
N ASP A 166 27.73 9.06 24.60
CA ASP A 166 28.22 8.63 23.30
C ASP A 166 27.05 8.45 22.31
N THR A 167 26.74 9.50 21.56
CA THR A 167 25.63 9.48 20.60
C THR A 167 25.75 8.40 19.53
N GLU A 168 26.92 7.79 19.30
CA GLU A 168 27.11 6.72 18.31
C GLU A 168 27.09 5.30 18.91
N ASN A 169 27.06 5.16 20.23
CA ASN A 169 27.12 3.87 20.94
C ASN A 169 26.09 3.77 22.08
N GLU A 170 24.85 4.15 21.80
CA GLU A 170 23.75 4.14 22.76
C GLU A 170 22.45 3.59 22.16
N PHE A 171 21.44 3.43 23.02
CA PHE A 171 20.04 3.18 22.64
C PHE A 171 19.06 4.18 23.29
N CYS A 172 17.86 4.29 22.71
CA CYS A 172 16.76 5.03 23.30
C CYS A 172 15.42 4.43 22.92
N ASN A 173 14.38 4.71 23.71
CA ASN A 173 13.00 4.51 23.28
C ASN A 173 12.46 5.80 22.67
N ILE A 174 11.65 5.69 21.63
CA ILE A 174 11.03 6.84 20.99
C ILE A 174 9.53 6.65 20.88
N HIS A 175 8.80 7.76 20.92
CA HIS A 175 7.39 7.79 20.58
C HIS A 175 7.16 8.65 19.35
N VAL A 176 6.39 8.13 18.40
CA VAL A 176 5.99 8.82 17.16
C VAL A 176 4.47 8.96 17.16
N ASP A 177 3.99 10.19 17.33
CA ASP A 177 2.58 10.56 17.23
C ASP A 177 2.29 11.12 15.83
N LEU A 178 1.40 10.48 15.08
CA LEU A 178 0.95 10.96 13.77
C LEU A 178 -0.29 11.84 13.89
N ALA A 179 -0.47 12.76 12.94
CA ALA A 179 -1.64 13.64 12.90
C ALA A 179 -2.97 12.89 12.71
N ASP A 180 -2.94 11.67 12.17
CA ASP A 180 -4.11 10.80 12.00
C ASP A 180 -4.49 10.01 13.27
N GLY A 181 -3.80 10.25 14.38
CA GLY A 181 -4.07 9.65 15.68
C GLY A 181 -3.34 8.33 15.95
N ARG A 182 -2.54 7.82 15.00
CA ARG A 182 -1.68 6.65 15.25
C ARG A 182 -0.53 7.02 16.17
N HIS A 183 -0.19 6.08 17.06
CA HIS A 183 0.88 6.20 18.05
C HIS A 183 1.79 4.98 17.99
N TYR A 184 3.10 5.22 17.94
CA TYR A 184 4.12 4.18 17.89
C TYR A 184 5.13 4.37 19.02
N GLY A 185 5.42 3.31 19.76
CA GLY A 185 6.60 3.20 20.61
C GLY A 185 7.63 2.32 19.91
N LEU A 186 8.87 2.80 19.78
CA LEU A 186 9.94 2.07 19.10
C LEU A 186 11.21 2.05 19.96
N ASN A 187 11.88 0.91 20.01
CA ASN A 187 13.22 0.79 20.53
C ASN A 187 14.25 1.04 19.42
N VAL A 188 15.17 1.98 19.65
CA VAL A 188 16.12 2.46 18.63
C VAL A 188 17.54 2.28 19.14
N TRP A 189 18.37 1.55 18.40
CA TRP A 189 19.80 1.42 18.73
C TRP A 189 20.65 2.13 17.70
N THR A 190 21.82 2.57 18.12
CA THR A 190 22.90 2.91 17.19
C THR A 190 23.60 1.67 16.66
N TYR A 191 24.31 1.80 15.54
CA TYR A 191 25.04 0.67 14.97
C TYR A 191 26.11 0.10 15.92
N LYS A 192 26.84 0.96 16.66
CA LYS A 192 27.90 0.48 17.57
C LYS A 192 27.33 -0.17 18.83
N TYR A 193 26.15 0.28 19.28
CA TYR A 193 25.53 -0.25 20.49
C TYR A 193 25.23 -1.75 20.42
N LEU A 194 25.06 -2.31 19.21
CA LEU A 194 24.94 -3.76 19.05
C LEU A 194 26.15 -4.52 19.63
N GLU A 195 27.37 -4.00 19.45
CA GLU A 195 28.57 -4.63 19.99
C GLU A 195 28.62 -4.53 21.52
N THR A 196 28.23 -3.37 22.07
CA THR A 196 28.08 -3.15 23.52
C THR A 196 27.09 -4.15 24.12
N ALA A 197 25.88 -4.25 23.57
CA ALA A 197 24.86 -5.19 24.04
C ALA A 197 25.34 -6.67 24.00
N VAL A 198 26.09 -7.05 22.96
CA VAL A 198 26.68 -8.40 22.87
C VAL A 198 27.72 -8.64 23.96
N ASN A 199 28.57 -7.64 24.26
CA ASN A 199 29.59 -7.76 25.29
C ASN A 199 28.98 -7.79 26.69
N ASP A 200 27.98 -6.95 26.97
CA ASP A 200 27.25 -6.97 28.24
C ASP A 200 26.64 -8.35 28.51
N ASP A 201 26.02 -8.95 27.49
CA ASP A 201 25.46 -10.30 27.60
C ASP A 201 26.50 -11.41 27.78
N ARG A 202 27.70 -11.25 27.22
CA ARG A 202 28.82 -12.17 27.48
C ARG A 202 29.25 -12.12 28.94
N GLU A 203 29.27 -10.94 29.53
CA GLU A 203 29.69 -10.71 30.92
C GLU A 203 28.62 -11.14 31.92
N ASN A 204 27.36 -10.76 31.69
CA ASN A 204 26.25 -11.01 32.61
C ASN A 204 25.58 -12.39 32.39
N GLY A 205 25.89 -13.08 31.28
CA GLY A 205 25.32 -14.38 30.92
C GLY A 205 24.01 -14.35 30.13
N GLY A 206 23.51 -13.16 29.82
CA GLY A 206 22.31 -12.89 29.03
C GLY A 206 22.41 -13.41 27.60
N ASN A 207 21.24 -13.64 26.98
CA ASN A 207 21.09 -14.17 25.62
C ASN A 207 22.10 -15.28 25.25
N LEU A 208 22.26 -16.25 26.17
CA LEU A 208 23.22 -17.37 26.06
C LEU A 208 24.69 -16.90 25.92
N LYS A 209 25.11 -15.96 26.77
CA LYS A 209 26.43 -15.33 26.74
C LYS A 209 26.69 -14.55 25.44
N GLY A 210 25.70 -13.79 25.00
CA GLY A 210 25.75 -12.99 23.78
C GLY A 210 25.79 -13.81 22.49
N LEU A 211 25.26 -15.05 22.51
CA LEU A 211 25.13 -15.88 21.30
C LEU A 211 24.19 -15.24 20.28
N TYR A 212 23.15 -14.56 20.77
CA TYR A 212 22.20 -13.84 19.94
C TYR A 212 21.83 -12.51 20.59
N GLN A 213 21.24 -11.61 19.82
CA GLN A 213 20.57 -10.42 20.31
C GLN A 213 19.14 -10.40 19.77
N LYS A 214 18.20 -9.91 20.57
CA LYS A 214 16.89 -9.51 20.05
C LYS A 214 17.09 -8.13 19.43
N PRO A 215 16.95 -7.97 18.10
CA PRO A 215 17.21 -6.69 17.48
C PRO A 215 16.20 -5.63 17.96
N PRO A 216 16.59 -4.34 17.97
CA PRO A 216 15.66 -3.24 18.16
C PRO A 216 14.65 -3.16 17.00
N ASP A 217 13.65 -2.30 17.14
CA ASP A 217 12.74 -1.98 16.04
C ASP A 217 13.45 -1.23 14.90
N LEU A 218 14.47 -0.44 15.25
CA LEU A 218 15.21 0.39 14.30
C LEU A 218 16.69 0.55 14.70
N PHE A 219 17.57 0.49 13.70
CA PHE A 219 18.95 0.95 13.84
C PHE A 219 19.15 2.30 13.15
N VAL A 220 19.85 3.20 13.84
CA VAL A 220 20.26 4.51 13.32
C VAL A 220 21.77 4.70 13.44
N LYS A 221 22.30 5.71 12.73
CA LYS A 221 23.73 6.03 12.81
C LYS A 221 24.11 6.61 14.19
N GLU A 222 23.29 7.51 14.71
CA GLU A 222 23.53 8.27 15.95
C GLU A 222 22.20 8.65 16.62
N LEU A 223 22.18 8.78 17.95
CA LEU A 223 21.00 9.18 18.73
C LEU A 223 20.81 10.69 18.77
N THR A 224 20.93 11.35 17.62
CA THR A 224 20.56 12.77 17.51
C THR A 224 19.11 12.89 17.07
N ARG A 225 18.39 13.88 17.61
CA ARG A 225 17.01 14.19 17.18
C ARG A 225 16.91 14.31 15.67
N ASN A 226 17.87 15.00 15.04
CA ASN A 226 17.90 15.18 13.60
C ASN A 226 18.05 13.85 12.83
N CYS A 227 18.95 12.95 13.25
CA CYS A 227 19.11 11.65 12.62
C CYS A 227 17.82 10.81 12.73
N ILE A 228 17.23 10.76 13.92
CA ILE A 228 16.00 10.00 14.17
C ILE A 228 14.82 10.59 13.40
N GLU A 229 14.62 11.92 13.42
CA GLU A 229 13.54 12.57 12.67
C GLU A 229 13.66 12.33 11.16
N GLN A 230 14.86 12.45 10.59
CA GLN A 230 15.07 12.16 9.17
C GLN A 230 14.77 10.69 8.85
N THR A 231 15.19 9.78 9.73
CA THR A 231 14.96 8.35 9.56
C THR A 231 13.46 8.02 9.59
N ILE A 232 12.71 8.52 10.59
CA ILE A 232 11.26 8.33 10.68
C ILE A 232 10.54 8.95 9.47
N ARG A 233 10.94 10.14 9.02
CA ARG A 233 10.39 10.76 7.80
C ARG A 233 10.62 9.89 6.57
N ASP A 234 11.79 9.28 6.44
CA ASP A 234 12.09 8.42 5.31
C ASP A 234 11.25 7.15 5.34
N ILE A 235 11.16 6.47 6.49
CA ILE A 235 10.36 5.25 6.64
C ILE A 235 8.87 5.53 6.37
N LEU A 236 8.33 6.63 6.88
CA LEU A 236 6.93 7.03 6.63
C LEU A 236 6.64 7.29 5.15
N LYS A 237 7.64 7.69 4.35
CA LYS A 237 7.47 7.79 2.88
C LYS A 237 7.37 6.42 2.21
N GLN A 238 7.91 5.38 2.83
CA GLN A 238 7.91 4.01 2.28
C GLN A 238 6.59 3.29 2.60
N GLY A 239 5.95 3.61 3.73
CA GLY A 239 4.70 3.03 4.19
C GLY A 239 4.46 3.29 5.68
N HIS A 240 3.53 2.54 6.27
CA HIS A 240 3.23 2.63 7.69
C HIS A 240 4.35 1.98 8.51
N LEU A 241 4.70 2.52 9.69
CA LEU A 241 5.85 2.06 10.48
C LEU A 241 5.77 0.56 10.83
N GLU A 242 4.59 0.07 11.20
CA GLU A 242 4.31 -1.33 11.53
C GLU A 242 4.49 -2.28 10.34
N GLU A 243 4.25 -1.80 9.11
CA GLU A 243 4.40 -2.59 7.89
C GLU A 243 5.84 -2.60 7.38
N VAL A 244 6.56 -1.49 7.57
CA VAL A 244 7.92 -1.31 7.04
C VAL A 244 8.99 -1.85 7.99
N LEU A 245 8.86 -1.61 9.30
CA LEU A 245 9.87 -2.01 10.29
C LEU A 245 9.82 -3.48 10.65
N ASN A 246 8.63 -4.09 10.63
CA ASN A 246 8.47 -5.49 11.05
C ASN A 246 7.78 -6.35 9.98
N PRO A 247 8.45 -6.65 8.85
CA PRO A 247 7.86 -7.42 7.75
C PRO A 247 7.68 -8.92 8.02
N SER A 248 7.62 -9.34 9.29
CA SER A 248 7.24 -10.67 9.80
C SER A 248 8.26 -11.80 9.70
N ILE A 249 8.31 -12.58 10.80
CA ILE A 249 8.72 -13.98 10.85
C ILE A 249 7.60 -14.80 10.18
N TYR A 250 7.93 -15.61 9.18
CA TYR A 250 6.96 -16.49 8.52
C TYR A 250 6.46 -17.59 9.49
N PHE A 251 5.19 -17.57 9.84
CA PHE A 251 4.51 -18.66 10.55
C PHE A 251 3.58 -19.40 9.59
N GLY A 252 4.07 -20.48 8.99
CA GLY A 252 3.29 -21.38 8.14
C GLY A 252 3.40 -22.81 8.63
N LYS A 253 2.30 -23.57 8.59
CA LYS A 253 2.34 -25.03 8.73
C LYS A 253 2.93 -25.62 7.44
N LYS A 254 3.91 -26.52 7.59
CA LYS A 254 4.40 -27.37 6.49
C LYS A 254 3.27 -28.22 5.91
#